data_AF-L7FLP0-F1
#
_entry.id   AF-L7FLP0-F1
#
_cell.length_a   1.000
_cell.length_b   1.000
_cell.length_c   1.000
_cell.angle_alpha   90.00
_cell.angle_beta   90.00
_cell.angle_gamma   90.00
#
_symmetry.space_group_name_H-M   'P 1'
#
loop_
_entity.id
_entity.type
_entity.pdbx_description
1 polymer ?
#
loop_
_entity_poly.entity_id
_entity_poly.type
_entity_poly.pdbx_seq_one_letter_code
_entity_poly.pdbx_strand_id
1 'polypeptide(L)'
;MNKYKNFIFKNISYTDNDRKIYSDTIPTNVIKIGNQCYSDNVEIIEIIIAKNVKIIGEYCFNRCIKLKNVIIPSSVRSISDFCFKECISLSSIRIASSIRSINDGCLSECNRLSSVNIPSSCSDWESSSNGRECSSVCMRGGGLKPARHPTHLL
;
A
#
# COMPACT_ATOMS: atom_id res chain seq x y z
N MET A 1 12.49 40.24 8.71
CA MET A 1 12.95 38.90 8.26
C MET A 1 12.14 37.82 8.98
N ASN A 2 11.55 36.89 8.23
CA ASN A 2 10.48 36.01 8.70
C ASN A 2 11.00 34.91 9.66
N LYS A 3 10.44 34.83 10.88
CA LYS A 3 10.90 33.98 12.00
C LYS A 3 10.60 32.47 11.86
N TYR A 4 9.96 32.04 10.77
CA TYR A 4 9.40 30.67 10.64
C TYR A 4 10.18 29.75 9.70
N LYS A 5 11.44 30.05 9.39
CA LYS A 5 12.14 29.42 8.26
C LYS A 5 12.45 27.92 8.35
N ASN A 6 12.14 27.17 9.43
CA ASN A 6 12.53 25.75 9.51
C ASN A 6 11.61 24.85 10.39
N PHE A 7 10.29 25.01 10.32
CA PHE A 7 9.41 24.00 10.92
C PHE A 7 9.21 22.82 9.96
N ILE A 8 9.96 21.73 10.20
CA ILE A 8 9.75 20.45 9.52
C ILE A 8 8.81 19.62 10.40
N PHE A 9 7.55 19.49 10.00
CA PHE A 9 6.61 18.59 10.66
C PHE A 9 6.96 17.14 10.31
N LYS A 10 7.61 16.43 11.24
CA LYS A 10 8.14 15.07 11.01
C LYS A 10 7.07 13.98 10.95
N ASN A 11 5.85 14.26 11.43
CA ASN A 11 4.78 13.26 11.60
C ASN A 11 3.45 13.69 10.97
N ILE A 12 3.48 14.36 9.81
CA ILE A 12 2.24 14.73 9.11
C ILE A 12 1.54 13.45 8.67
N SER A 13 0.40 13.19 9.28
CA SER A 13 -0.49 12.09 8.92
C SER A 13 -1.70 12.66 8.19
N TYR A 14 -2.04 12.08 7.04
CA TYR A 14 -3.24 12.42 6.29
C TYR A 14 -4.34 11.43 6.63
N THR A 15 -5.38 11.90 7.31
CA THR A 15 -6.48 11.07 7.82
C THR A 15 -7.73 11.18 6.94
N ASP A 16 -8.71 10.31 7.18
CA ASP A 16 -10.03 10.41 6.53
C ASP A 16 -10.69 11.78 6.78
N ASN A 17 -10.51 12.39 7.96
CA ASN A 17 -11.01 13.73 8.24
C ASN A 17 -10.30 14.79 7.37
N ASP A 18 -8.97 14.71 7.24
CA ASP A 18 -8.23 15.63 6.37
C ASP A 18 -8.66 15.49 4.91
N ARG A 19 -8.90 14.26 4.46
CA ARG A 19 -9.42 13.95 3.13
C ARG A 19 -10.79 14.59 2.88
N LYS A 20 -11.72 14.42 3.82
CA LYS A 20 -13.07 15.01 3.76
C LYS A 20 -13.05 16.54 3.75
N ILE A 21 -12.05 17.17 4.36
CA ILE A 21 -11.92 18.63 4.41
C ILE A 21 -11.21 19.18 3.16
N TYR A 22 -10.12 18.54 2.74
CA TYR A 22 -9.22 19.12 1.74
C TYR A 22 -9.44 18.58 0.34
N SER A 23 -9.44 17.25 0.14
CA SER A 23 -9.62 16.56 -1.15
C SER A 23 -9.29 15.06 -1.00
N ASP A 24 -9.48 14.25 -2.04
CA ASP A 24 -8.83 12.94 -2.16
C ASP A 24 -7.32 13.03 -2.52
N THR A 25 -6.79 14.21 -2.83
CA THR A 25 -5.38 14.40 -3.19
C THR A 25 -4.47 14.50 -1.96
N ILE A 26 -3.50 13.59 -1.84
CA ILE A 26 -2.52 13.56 -0.73
C ILE A 26 -1.50 14.69 -0.88
N PRO A 27 -1.39 15.61 0.10
CA PRO A 27 -0.38 16.67 0.07
C PRO A 27 1.06 16.15 0.12
N THR A 28 2.00 16.86 -0.51
CA THR A 28 3.38 16.40 -0.67
C THR A 28 4.19 16.33 0.63
N ASN A 29 3.78 17.04 1.68
CA ASN A 29 4.42 17.04 3.00
C ASN A 29 3.95 15.89 3.90
N VAL A 30 2.98 15.07 3.45
CA VAL A 30 2.49 13.93 4.20
C VAL A 30 3.54 12.83 4.31
N ILE A 31 3.72 12.31 5.52
CA ILE A 31 4.65 11.23 5.87
C ILE A 31 3.89 9.91 6.07
N LYS A 32 2.65 9.96 6.54
CA LYS A 32 1.82 8.78 6.79
C LYS A 32 0.41 8.99 6.23
N ILE A 33 -0.14 7.98 5.56
CA ILE A 33 -1.58 7.92 5.31
C ILE A 33 -2.21 7.17 6.47
N GLY A 34 -3.22 7.77 7.08
CA GLY A 34 -3.91 7.25 8.26
C GLY A 34 -4.65 5.95 7.97
N ASN A 35 -5.02 5.26 9.05
CA ASN A 35 -5.86 4.07 8.95
C ASN A 35 -7.21 4.46 8.35
N GLN A 36 -7.76 3.58 7.51
CA GLN A 36 -9.07 3.75 6.84
C GLN A 36 -9.22 5.06 6.05
N CYS A 37 -8.12 5.75 5.71
CA CYS A 37 -8.18 7.11 5.15
C CYS A 37 -9.04 7.19 3.88
N TYR A 38 -9.02 6.16 3.04
CA TYR A 38 -9.83 6.01 1.83
C TYR A 38 -10.76 4.79 1.90
N SER A 39 -11.00 4.21 3.09
CA SER A 39 -11.92 3.06 3.21
C SER A 39 -13.28 3.44 2.64
N ASP A 40 -13.88 2.52 1.89
CA ASP A 40 -15.20 2.69 1.26
C ASP A 40 -15.27 3.83 0.25
N ASN A 41 -14.12 4.35 -0.21
CA ASN A 41 -14.12 5.30 -1.32
C ASN A 41 -14.41 4.56 -2.63
N VAL A 42 -15.68 4.56 -3.00
CA VAL A 42 -16.19 3.93 -4.23
C VAL A 42 -15.99 4.78 -5.48
N GLU A 43 -15.44 6.00 -5.36
CA GLU A 43 -15.21 6.91 -6.49
C GLU A 43 -13.76 6.91 -6.97
N ILE A 44 -12.80 6.55 -6.12
CA ILE A 44 -11.39 6.58 -6.50
C ILE A 44 -11.05 5.48 -7.52
N ILE A 45 -10.58 5.90 -8.69
CA ILE A 45 -10.16 5.02 -9.78
C ILE A 45 -8.63 4.84 -9.78
N GLU A 46 -7.92 5.89 -9.38
CA GLU A 46 -6.47 5.98 -9.32
C GLU A 46 -6.07 6.82 -8.11
N ILE A 47 -4.97 6.45 -7.46
CA ILE A 47 -4.39 7.20 -6.34
C ILE A 47 -2.94 7.54 -6.62
N ILE A 48 -2.59 8.81 -6.40
CA ILE A 48 -1.21 9.29 -6.44
C ILE A 48 -0.67 9.33 -5.00
N ILE A 49 0.16 8.36 -4.65
CA ILE A 49 0.86 8.35 -3.36
C ILE A 49 2.02 9.35 -3.41
N ALA A 50 1.98 10.34 -2.53
CA ALA A 50 3.01 11.38 -2.50
C ALA A 50 4.41 10.83 -2.15
N LYS A 51 5.46 11.38 -2.77
CA LYS A 51 6.86 10.93 -2.67
C LYS A 51 7.49 10.96 -1.27
N ASN A 52 6.82 11.56 -0.29
CA ASN A 52 7.31 11.63 1.08
C ASN A 52 6.62 10.64 2.02
N VAL A 53 5.53 10.01 1.55
CA VAL A 53 4.81 8.99 2.31
C VAL A 53 5.74 7.80 2.58
N LYS A 54 5.85 7.44 3.85
CA LYS A 54 6.63 6.33 4.38
C LYS A 54 5.74 5.17 4.82
N ILE A 55 4.53 5.45 5.28
CA ILE A 55 3.62 4.47 5.88
C ILE A 55 2.23 4.65 5.29
N ILE A 56 1.62 3.53 4.87
CA ILE A 56 0.21 3.46 4.50
C ILE A 56 -0.52 2.65 5.57
N GLY A 57 -1.54 3.26 6.18
CA GLY A 57 -2.23 2.73 7.35
C GLY A 57 -3.10 1.50 7.08
N GLU A 58 -3.59 0.91 8.17
CA GLU A 58 -4.45 -0.27 8.15
C GLU A 58 -5.78 0.03 7.44
N TYR A 59 -6.27 -0.91 6.62
CA TYR A 59 -7.50 -0.74 5.83
C TYR A 59 -7.55 0.55 4.98
N CYS A 60 -6.41 1.17 4.64
CA CYS A 60 -6.37 2.51 4.07
C CYS A 60 -7.22 2.66 2.80
N PHE A 61 -7.21 1.68 1.91
CA PHE A 61 -7.99 1.62 0.66
C PHE A 61 -8.99 0.45 0.66
N ASN A 62 -9.40 0.00 1.84
CA ASN A 62 -10.37 -1.09 1.97
C ASN A 62 -11.67 -0.77 1.20
N ARG A 63 -12.19 -1.73 0.43
CA ARG A 63 -13.40 -1.57 -0.40
C ARG A 63 -13.37 -0.38 -1.37
N CYS A 64 -12.20 0.05 -1.83
CA CYS A 64 -12.10 0.94 -2.99
C CYS A 64 -12.45 0.20 -4.30
N ILE A 65 -13.73 -0.08 -4.52
CA ILE A 65 -14.19 -1.02 -5.57
C ILE A 65 -13.91 -0.56 -7.01
N LYS A 66 -13.68 0.75 -7.25
CA LYS A 66 -13.34 1.30 -8.57
C LYS A 66 -11.84 1.45 -8.81
N LEU A 67 -10.99 1.27 -7.78
CA LEU A 67 -9.54 1.46 -7.87
C LEU A 67 -8.95 0.40 -8.80
N LYS A 68 -8.28 0.83 -9.88
CA LYS A 68 -7.78 -0.08 -10.93
C LYS A 68 -6.29 -0.33 -10.85
N ASN A 69 -5.52 0.72 -10.59
CA ASN A 69 -4.07 0.68 -10.62
C ASN A 69 -3.50 1.44 -9.43
N VAL A 70 -2.46 0.88 -8.82
CA VAL A 70 -1.74 1.50 -7.71
C VAL A 70 -0.24 1.42 -7.95
N ILE A 71 0.43 2.56 -7.76
CA ILE A 71 1.89 2.66 -7.77
C ILE A 71 2.33 3.03 -6.35
N ILE A 72 3.05 2.13 -5.70
CA ILE A 72 3.68 2.37 -4.40
C ILE A 72 5.10 2.91 -4.64
N PRO A 73 5.37 4.19 -4.33
CA PRO A 73 6.66 4.82 -4.61
C PRO A 73 7.76 4.31 -3.68
N SER A 74 9.02 4.54 -4.07
CA SER A 74 10.22 4.11 -3.34
C SER A 74 10.42 4.80 -1.96
N SER A 75 9.54 5.75 -1.63
CA SER A 75 9.52 6.36 -0.31
C SER A 75 8.83 5.49 0.73
N VAL A 76 7.88 4.65 0.31
CA VAL A 76 7.07 3.83 1.20
C VAL A 76 7.94 2.71 1.77
N ARG A 77 7.85 2.54 3.09
CA ARG A 77 8.57 1.53 3.86
C ARG A 77 7.63 0.46 4.41
N SER A 78 6.39 0.83 4.73
CA SER A 78 5.41 -0.10 5.29
C SER A 78 4.03 0.08 4.65
N ILE A 79 3.37 -1.03 4.35
CA ILE A 79 1.95 -1.11 4.04
C ILE A 79 1.30 -2.00 5.11
N SER A 80 0.35 -1.44 5.86
CA SER A 80 -0.29 -2.14 6.99
C SER A 80 -1.36 -3.14 6.54
N ASP A 81 -1.90 -3.88 7.51
CA ASP A 81 -2.83 -4.98 7.29
C ASP A 81 -4.06 -4.54 6.51
N PHE A 82 -4.52 -5.43 5.62
CA PHE A 82 -5.76 -5.26 4.83
C PHE A 82 -5.86 -3.95 4.03
N CYS A 83 -4.74 -3.29 3.74
CA CYS A 83 -4.71 -1.97 3.13
C CYS A 83 -5.52 -1.86 1.82
N PHE A 84 -5.52 -2.88 0.97
CA PHE A 84 -6.30 -2.94 -0.28
C PHE A 84 -7.33 -4.08 -0.26
N LYS A 85 -7.83 -4.46 0.93
CA LYS A 85 -8.86 -5.51 1.03
C LYS A 85 -10.09 -5.14 0.20
N GLU A 86 -10.65 -6.11 -0.52
CA GLU A 86 -11.86 -5.96 -1.33
C GLU A 86 -11.77 -4.86 -2.43
N CYS A 87 -10.57 -4.50 -2.88
CA CYS A 87 -10.40 -3.69 -4.10
C CYS A 87 -10.66 -4.52 -5.35
N ILE A 88 -11.92 -4.89 -5.59
CA ILE A 88 -12.32 -5.87 -6.63
C ILE A 88 -11.96 -5.47 -8.06
N SER A 89 -11.77 -4.17 -8.35
CA SER A 89 -11.34 -3.68 -9.68
C SER A 89 -9.83 -3.56 -9.83
N LEU A 90 -9.06 -3.77 -8.76
CA LEU A 90 -7.62 -3.58 -8.78
C LEU A 90 -6.99 -4.65 -9.68
N SER A 91 -6.47 -4.24 -10.82
CA SER A 91 -5.90 -5.14 -11.83
C SER A 91 -4.38 -5.25 -11.75
N SER A 92 -3.72 -4.19 -11.27
CA SER A 92 -2.26 -4.11 -11.18
C SER A 92 -1.83 -3.27 -9.98
N ILE A 93 -0.86 -3.78 -9.24
CA ILE A 93 -0.12 -3.03 -8.21
C ILE A 93 1.39 -3.16 -8.45
N ARG A 94 2.07 -2.02 -8.45
CA ARG A 94 3.53 -1.95 -8.58
C ARG A 94 4.13 -1.49 -7.27
N ILE A 95 4.98 -2.32 -6.66
CA ILE A 95 5.63 -2.01 -5.39
C ILE A 95 7.12 -1.75 -5.62
N ALA A 96 7.62 -0.61 -5.15
CA ALA A 96 9.03 -0.27 -5.26
C ALA A 96 9.90 -1.13 -4.32
N SER A 97 11.15 -1.39 -4.72
CA SER A 97 12.15 -2.21 -4.00
C SER A 97 12.55 -1.73 -2.61
N SER A 98 12.17 -0.52 -2.24
CA SER A 98 12.46 0.09 -0.95
C SER A 98 11.57 -0.40 0.21
N ILE A 99 10.51 -1.15 -0.11
CA ILE A 99 9.54 -1.63 0.85
C ILE A 99 10.22 -2.57 1.86
N ARG A 100 9.86 -2.43 3.14
CA ARG A 100 10.39 -3.26 4.23
C ARG A 100 9.33 -4.21 4.76
N SER A 101 8.08 -3.75 4.85
CA SER A 101 6.96 -4.51 5.37
C SER A 101 5.68 -4.31 4.57
N ILE A 102 4.96 -5.41 4.35
CA ILE A 102 3.60 -5.48 3.83
C ILE A 102 2.94 -6.54 4.70
N ASN A 103 1.90 -6.14 5.43
CA ASN A 103 1.33 -7.02 6.43
C ASN A 103 0.22 -7.93 5.86
N ASP A 104 -0.41 -8.72 6.73
CA ASP A 104 -1.31 -9.82 6.33
C ASP A 104 -2.57 -9.29 5.61
N GLY A 105 -3.03 -10.07 4.63
CA GLY A 105 -4.27 -9.77 3.90
C GLY A 105 -4.31 -8.43 3.17
N CYS A 106 -3.17 -7.76 2.97
CA CYS A 106 -3.09 -6.45 2.33
C CYS A 106 -3.78 -6.39 0.96
N LEU A 107 -3.83 -7.50 0.20
CA LEU A 107 -4.47 -7.64 -1.11
C LEU A 107 -5.57 -8.71 -1.09
N SER A 108 -6.15 -8.98 0.09
CA SER A 108 -7.24 -9.94 0.25
C SER A 108 -8.45 -9.54 -0.59
N GLU A 109 -9.10 -10.52 -1.21
CA GLU A 109 -10.32 -10.33 -2.02
C GLU A 109 -10.16 -9.37 -3.23
N CYS A 110 -8.93 -9.13 -3.69
CA CYS A 110 -8.62 -8.41 -4.93
C CYS A 110 -8.80 -9.31 -6.16
N ASN A 111 -10.05 -9.65 -6.50
CA ASN A 111 -10.36 -10.73 -7.46
C ASN A 111 -9.87 -10.52 -8.91
N ARG A 112 -9.65 -9.27 -9.33
CA ARG A 112 -9.17 -8.94 -10.70
C ARG A 112 -7.67 -8.72 -10.77
N LEU A 113 -6.97 -8.81 -9.65
CA LEU A 113 -5.54 -8.59 -9.60
C LEU A 113 -4.87 -9.74 -10.35
N SER A 114 -4.13 -9.42 -11.41
CA SER A 114 -3.51 -10.42 -12.29
C SER A 114 -1.98 -10.37 -12.22
N SER A 115 -1.43 -9.27 -11.71
CA SER A 115 0.00 -9.05 -11.56
C SER A 115 0.30 -8.24 -10.31
N VAL A 116 1.21 -8.75 -9.50
CA VAL A 116 1.81 -8.06 -8.35
C VAL A 116 3.31 -8.14 -8.51
N ASN A 117 3.96 -6.99 -8.70
CA ASN A 117 5.42 -6.93 -8.71
C ASN A 117 5.90 -6.63 -7.28
N ILE A 118 6.23 -7.69 -6.53
CA ILE A 118 6.81 -7.60 -5.19
C ILE A 118 8.34 -7.74 -5.31
N PRO A 119 9.13 -6.77 -4.83
CA PRO A 119 10.58 -6.86 -4.84
C PRO A 119 11.10 -7.92 -3.86
N SER A 120 12.23 -8.55 -4.21
CA SER A 120 12.89 -9.61 -3.42
C SER A 120 13.51 -9.13 -2.10
N SER A 121 13.53 -7.82 -1.83
CA SER A 121 14.10 -7.18 -0.62
C SER A 121 13.17 -7.22 0.60
N CYS A 122 12.05 -7.94 0.54
CA CYS A 122 11.21 -8.23 1.71
C CYS A 122 11.90 -9.28 2.61
N SER A 123 12.93 -8.85 3.32
CA SER A 123 13.88 -9.75 4.00
C SER A 123 13.46 -10.23 5.40
N ASP A 124 12.33 -9.76 5.97
CA ASP A 124 11.96 -10.05 7.37
C ASP A 124 10.54 -10.65 7.54
N TRP A 125 10.06 -11.46 6.60
CA TRP A 125 8.72 -12.10 6.71
C TRP A 125 8.75 -13.56 7.16
N GLU A 126 9.92 -14.14 7.42
CA GLU A 126 10.06 -15.57 7.77
C GLU A 126 9.76 -15.92 9.24
N SER A 127 9.71 -14.96 10.16
CA SER A 127 9.69 -15.29 11.60
C SER A 127 8.31 -15.54 12.22
N SER A 128 7.19 -15.40 11.49
CA SER A 128 5.85 -15.51 12.09
C SER A 128 4.87 -16.48 11.39
N SER A 129 5.22 -17.10 10.26
CA SER A 129 4.32 -18.05 9.58
C SER A 129 5.07 -18.97 8.63
N ASN A 130 5.44 -20.18 9.08
CA ASN A 130 5.88 -21.35 8.30
C ASN A 130 6.00 -21.13 6.78
N GLY A 131 7.15 -20.64 6.30
CA GLY A 131 7.62 -20.78 4.91
C GLY A 131 6.60 -20.59 3.80
N ARG A 132 5.61 -19.69 3.93
CA ARG A 132 4.68 -19.40 2.84
C ARG A 132 5.23 -18.23 2.05
N GLU A 133 5.42 -18.43 0.75
CA GLU A 133 5.87 -17.43 -0.21
C GLU A 133 5.20 -16.07 0.08
N CYS A 134 5.97 -14.98 0.12
CA CYS A 134 5.55 -13.61 0.46
C CYS A 134 4.22 -13.19 -0.20
N SER A 135 3.98 -13.69 -1.40
CA SER A 135 2.74 -13.62 -2.17
C SER A 135 1.49 -14.12 -1.42
N SER A 136 1.57 -15.24 -0.71
CA SER A 136 0.42 -15.95 -0.14
C SER A 136 -0.20 -15.30 1.11
N VAL A 137 0.61 -14.64 1.94
CA VAL A 137 0.17 -13.95 3.17
C VAL A 137 -0.53 -12.63 2.81
N CYS A 138 0.05 -11.87 1.88
CA CYS A 138 -0.57 -10.66 1.35
C CYS A 138 -1.88 -10.94 0.59
N MET A 139 -2.02 -12.11 -0.05
CA MET A 139 -3.09 -12.40 -1.01
C MET A 139 -4.11 -13.43 -0.55
N ARG A 140 -4.24 -13.73 0.76
CA ARG A 140 -5.26 -14.68 1.26
C ARG A 140 -6.65 -14.34 0.67
N GLY A 141 -7.10 -15.13 -0.30
CA GLY A 141 -8.40 -14.98 -0.97
C GLY A 141 -8.41 -14.42 -2.40
N GLY A 142 -7.28 -14.03 -3.00
CA GLY A 142 -7.21 -13.56 -4.40
C GLY A 142 -6.80 -14.67 -5.38
N GLY A 143 -7.39 -14.69 -6.59
CA GLY A 143 -7.12 -15.69 -7.66
C GLY A 143 -5.72 -15.66 -8.28
N LEU A 144 -4.75 -15.05 -7.60
CA LEU A 144 -3.35 -14.95 -8.05
C LEU A 144 -2.59 -16.22 -7.71
N LYS A 145 -2.07 -16.88 -8.74
CA LYS A 145 -1.03 -17.90 -8.55
C LYS A 145 0.25 -17.18 -8.12
N PRO A 146 0.99 -17.69 -7.11
CA PRO A 146 2.26 -17.09 -6.73
C PRO A 146 3.18 -17.00 -7.95
N ALA A 147 3.86 -15.87 -8.10
CA ALA A 147 4.88 -15.72 -9.12
C ALA A 147 5.98 -16.76 -8.84
N ARG A 148 6.19 -17.70 -9.76
CA ARG A 148 7.25 -18.70 -9.64
C ARG A 148 8.57 -17.95 -9.45
N HIS A 149 9.24 -18.22 -8.33
CA HIS A 149 10.63 -17.82 -8.14
C HIS A 149 11.43 -18.32 -9.35
N PRO A 150 12.33 -17.53 -9.97
CA PRO A 150 13.36 -18.10 -10.81
C PRO A 150 14.23 -18.95 -9.88
N THR A 151 13.94 -20.24 -9.80
CA THR A 151 14.80 -21.21 -9.12
C THR A 151 16.17 -21.17 -9.77
N HIS A 152 17.21 -21.07 -8.95
CA HIS A 152 18.61 -21.18 -9.31
C HIS A 152 18.83 -22.12 -10.51
N LEU A 153 19.35 -21.57 -11.61
CA LEU A 153 20.13 -22.32 -12.59
C LEU A 153 21.51 -22.55 -11.96
N LEU A 154 21.70 -23.68 -11.28
CA LEU A 154 22.97 -24.38 -11.15
C LEU A 154 22.69 -25.88 -11.19
#